data_AF-A0A1I1I059-F1
#
_entry.id   AF-A0A1I1I059-F1
#
_cell.length_a   1.000
_cell.length_b   1.000
_cell.length_c   1.000
_cell.angle_alpha   90.00
_cell.angle_beta   90.00
_cell.angle_gamma   90.00
#
_symmetry.space_group_name_H-M   'P 1'
#
loop_
_entity.id
_entity.type
_entity.pdbx_description
1 polymer ?
#
loop_
_entity_poly.entity_id
_entity_poly.type
_entity_poly.pdbx_seq_one_letter_code
_entity_poly.pdbx_strand_id
1 'polypeptide(L)'
;MQVLYSNYWLGELGKDVIDAYQASSIYWNQVHGFTAEDVKKDLEGLQTMRNLARNMAFMIKAFADAKEKYGLPGVERNAFTSFPDGK
;
A
#
# COMPACT_ATOMS: atom_id res chain seq x y z
N MET A 1 -13.23 7.83 4.02
CA MET A 1 -12.15 8.66 3.42
C MET A 1 -10.78 8.07 3.78
N GLN A 2 -10.51 6.82 3.38
CA GLN A 2 -9.29 6.07 3.77
C GLN A 2 -8.58 5.45 2.54
N VAL A 3 -9.26 5.38 1.39
CA VAL A 3 -8.77 4.67 0.19
C VAL A 3 -8.08 5.62 -0.80
N LEU A 4 -8.25 6.94 -0.66
CA LEU A 4 -7.85 7.88 -1.71
C LEU A 4 -6.39 8.36 -1.61
N TYR A 5 -5.74 8.34 -0.44
CA TYR A 5 -4.39 8.94 -0.30
C TYR A 5 -3.23 7.98 -0.59
N SER A 6 -3.45 6.66 -0.67
CA SER A 6 -2.37 5.72 -0.99
C SER A 6 -1.93 5.78 -2.47
N ASN A 7 -2.80 6.29 -3.36
CA ASN A 7 -2.62 6.16 -4.81
C ASN A 7 -2.00 7.39 -5.48
N TYR A 8 -1.79 8.51 -4.77
CA TYR A 8 -1.23 9.73 -5.36
C TYR A 8 0.29 9.88 -5.19
N TRP A 9 0.92 9.09 -4.32
CA TRP A 9 2.35 9.19 -4.02
C TRP A 9 3.24 8.21 -4.80
N LEU A 10 2.66 7.33 -5.62
CA LEU A 10 3.37 6.21 -6.24
C LEU A 10 3.37 6.26 -7.77
N GLY A 11 3.14 7.42 -8.39
CA GLY A 11 3.04 7.58 -9.85
C GLY A 11 4.26 7.10 -10.67
N GLU A 12 5.40 6.87 -10.02
CA GLU A 12 6.62 6.32 -10.64
C GLU A 12 6.69 4.78 -10.62
N LEU A 13 5.91 4.12 -9.76
CA LEU A 13 5.78 2.68 -9.73
C LEU A 13 4.65 2.34 -10.70
N GLY A 14 4.99 1.83 -11.89
CA GLY A 14 3.99 1.45 -12.89
C GLY A 14 2.81 0.73 -12.23
N LYS A 15 1.60 1.13 -12.61
CA LYS A 15 0.31 0.72 -12.02
C LYS A 15 0.22 -0.78 -11.67
N ASP A 16 0.86 -1.61 -12.49
CA ASP A 16 0.90 -3.07 -12.34
C ASP A 16 1.60 -3.56 -11.06
N VAL A 17 2.63 -2.84 -10.58
CA VAL A 17 3.33 -3.19 -9.33
C VAL A 17 2.50 -2.78 -8.11
N ILE A 18 1.85 -1.63 -8.16
CA ILE A 18 1.04 -1.13 -7.03
C ILE A 18 -0.19 -1.99 -6.81
N ASP A 19 -0.87 -2.39 -7.89
CA ASP A 19 -2.09 -3.16 -7.77
C ASP A 19 -1.83 -4.63 -7.35
N ALA A 20 -0.61 -5.14 -7.55
CA ALA A 20 -0.26 -6.54 -7.28
C ALA A 20 0.34 -6.76 -5.88
N TYR A 21 0.96 -5.74 -5.27
CA TYR A 21 1.79 -5.91 -4.09
C TYR A 21 1.44 -4.93 -2.97
N GLN A 22 1.20 -5.45 -1.77
CA GLN A 22 0.97 -4.67 -0.56
C GLN A 22 2.19 -4.72 0.36
N ALA A 23 2.59 -3.57 0.90
CA ALA A 23 3.63 -3.48 1.93
C ALA A 23 3.01 -3.61 3.34
N SER A 24 3.63 -4.42 4.18
CA SER A 24 3.24 -4.57 5.58
C SER A 24 3.81 -3.45 6.45
N SER A 25 3.19 -3.25 7.61
CA SER A 25 3.73 -2.45 8.70
C SER A 25 3.44 -3.15 10.03
N ILE A 26 3.60 -2.44 11.15
CA ILE A 26 3.39 -3.00 12.50
C ILE A 26 1.92 -2.89 12.97
N TYR A 27 1.08 -2.10 12.32
CA TYR A 27 -0.33 -1.93 12.65
C TYR A 27 -1.15 -1.41 11.44
N TRP A 28 -2.39 -0.95 11.65
CA TRP A 28 -3.20 -0.36 10.60
C TRP A 28 -2.48 0.85 9.98
N ASN A 29 -2.31 0.85 8.65
CA ASN A 29 -1.57 1.88 7.89
C ASN A 29 -2.32 3.22 7.86
N GLN A 30 -2.45 3.86 9.02
CA GLN A 30 -3.22 5.06 9.26
C GLN A 30 -2.57 5.94 10.34
N VAL A 31 -2.83 7.24 10.22
CA VAL A 31 -2.64 8.22 11.30
C VAL A 31 -3.97 8.84 11.71
N HIS A 32 -4.07 9.28 12.96
CA HIS A 32 -5.24 9.93 13.54
C HIS A 32 -4.96 11.41 13.83
N GLY A 33 -5.90 12.27 13.45
CA GLY A 33 -5.84 13.70 13.73
C GLY A 33 -6.73 14.50 12.78
N PHE A 34 -7.35 15.57 13.29
CA PHE A 34 -8.14 16.48 12.47
C PHE A 34 -7.24 17.53 11.78
N THR A 35 -6.14 17.90 12.44
CA THR A 35 -5.11 18.81 11.92
C THR A 35 -3.77 18.10 11.78
N ALA A 36 -2.83 18.69 11.03
CA ALA A 36 -1.46 18.17 10.93
C ALA A 36 -0.76 18.14 12.29
N GLU A 37 -1.05 19.12 13.14
CA GLU A 37 -0.53 19.22 14.50
C GLU A 37 -1.06 18.09 15.40
N ASP A 38 -2.28 17.63 15.17
CA ASP A 38 -2.82 16.46 15.88
C ASP A 38 -2.20 15.16 15.37
N VAL A 39 -2.02 15.03 14.05
CA VAL A 39 -1.29 13.89 13.47
C VAL A 39 0.14 13.79 13.99
N LYS A 40 0.82 14.94 14.21
CA LYS A 40 2.16 14.95 14.82
C LYS A 40 2.20 14.37 16.24
N LYS A 41 1.07 14.39 16.95
CA LYS A 41 0.93 13.82 18.30
C LYS A 41 0.60 12.32 18.27
N ASP A 42 0.13 11.78 17.14
CA ASP A 42 -0.09 10.34 16.95
C ASP A 42 1.24 9.60 16.72
N LEU A 43 2.00 9.42 17.80
CA LEU A 43 3.33 8.83 17.74
C LEU A 43 3.33 7.38 17.22
N GLU A 44 2.28 6.61 17.54
CA GLU A 44 2.08 5.24 17.07
C GLU A 44 1.78 5.20 15.56
N GLY A 45 0.83 6.01 15.10
CA GLY A 45 0.53 6.14 13.68
C GLY A 45 1.77 6.55 12.89
N LEU A 46 2.53 7.54 13.38
CA LEU A 46 3.79 7.96 12.74
C LEU A 46 4.86 6.85 12.74
N GLN A 47 4.93 6.03 13.79
CA GLN A 47 5.83 4.87 13.82
C GLN A 47 5.43 3.85 12.75
N THR A 48 4.13 3.56 12.65
CA THR A 48 3.56 2.67 11.64
C THR A 48 3.89 3.16 10.23
N MET A 49 3.69 4.45 9.96
CA MET A 49 4.01 5.04 8.65
C MET A 49 5.51 5.01 8.32
N ARG A 50 6.40 5.21 9.31
CA ARG A 50 7.85 5.06 9.10
C ARG A 50 8.23 3.63 8.73
N ASN A 51 7.61 2.64 9.37
CA ASN A 51 7.86 1.23 9.07
C ASN A 51 7.33 0.86 7.69
N LEU A 52 6.11 1.30 7.36
CA LEU A 52 5.53 1.12 6.03
C LEU A 52 6.44 1.70 4.95
N ALA A 53 6.90 2.94 5.10
CA ALA A 53 7.76 3.61 4.13
C ALA A 53 9.09 2.86 3.90
N ARG A 54 9.72 2.36 4.97
CA ARG A 54 10.95 1.55 4.86
C ARG A 54 10.71 0.24 4.12
N ASN A 55 9.62 -0.44 4.43
CA ASN A 55 9.26 -1.70 3.78
C ASN A 55 8.95 -1.49 2.29
N MET A 56 8.19 -0.44 1.95
CA MET A 56 7.95 -0.06 0.55
C MET A 56 9.25 0.24 -0.19
N ALA A 57 10.15 1.04 0.39
CA ALA A 57 11.42 1.38 -0.23
C ALA A 57 12.29 0.14 -0.52
N PHE A 58 12.29 -0.84 0.39
CA PHE A 58 12.95 -2.12 0.17
C PHE A 58 12.29 -2.92 -0.97
N MET A 59 10.97 -3.08 -0.92
CA MET A 59 10.21 -3.84 -1.92
C MET A 59 10.37 -3.27 -3.33
N ILE A 60 10.34 -1.94 -3.48
CA ILE A 60 10.54 -1.28 -4.78
C ILE A 60 11.86 -1.70 -5.43
N LYS A 61 12.95 -1.68 -4.64
CA LYS A 61 14.28 -2.09 -5.13
C LYS A 61 14.30 -3.57 -5.46
N ALA A 62 13.82 -4.42 -4.55
CA ALA A 62 13.78 -5.85 -4.75
C ALA A 62 12.95 -6.27 -5.98
N PHE A 63 11.85 -5.56 -6.25
CA PHE A 63 10.99 -5.82 -7.41
C PHE A 63 11.60 -5.34 -8.71
N ALA A 64 12.35 -4.23 -8.71
CA ALA A 64 13.10 -3.82 -9.88
C ALA A 64 14.10 -4.91 -10.29
N ASP A 65 14.88 -5.41 -9.32
CA ASP A 65 15.85 -6.50 -9.53
C ASP A 65 15.15 -7.81 -9.97
N ALA A 66 14.05 -8.17 -9.31
CA ALA A 66 13.30 -9.38 -9.62
C ALA A 66 12.61 -9.30 -10.99
N LYS A 67 12.12 -8.12 -11.40
CA LYS A 67 11.49 -7.91 -12.71
C LYS A 67 12.48 -8.15 -13.84
N GLU A 68 13.72 -7.69 -13.70
CA GLU A 68 14.77 -7.94 -14.69
C GLU A 68 15.08 -9.45 -14.81
N LYS A 69 15.12 -10.15 -13.67
CA LYS A 69 15.52 -11.56 -13.62
C LYS A 69 14.41 -12.55 -13.96
N TYR A 70 13.18 -12.26 -13.55
CA TYR A 70 12.06 -13.21 -13.57
C TYR A 70 10.81 -12.67 -14.27
N GLY A 71 10.77 -11.37 -14.60
CA GLY A 71 9.54 -10.70 -15.01
C GLY A 71 8.60 -10.43 -13.82
N LEU A 72 7.45 -9.81 -14.11
CA LEU A 72 6.37 -9.65 -13.13
C LEU A 72 5.40 -10.83 -13.23
N PRO A 73 4.84 -11.32 -12.11
CA PRO A 73 3.78 -12.33 -12.13
C PRO A 73 2.49 -11.75 -12.71
N GLY A 74 1.70 -12.61 -13.34
CA GLY A 74 0.37 -12.24 -13.83
C GLY A 74 -0.61 -11.97 -12.68
N VAL A 75 -1.42 -10.94 -12.81
CA VAL A 75 -2.50 -10.61 -11.86
C VAL A 75 -3.83 -11.05 -12.45
N GLU A 76 -4.56 -11.91 -11.75
CA GLU A 76 -5.91 -12.33 -12.15
C GLU A 76 -6.96 -11.32 -11.67
N ARG A 77 -7.79 -10.80 -12.58
CA ARG A 77 -8.86 -9.82 -12.27
C ARG A 77 -10.21 -10.19 -12.89
N ASN A 78 -10.37 -11.45 -13.28
CA ASN A 78 -11.45 -11.86 -14.17
C ASN A 78 -12.71 -12.29 -13.41
N ALA A 79 -12.63 -12.44 -12.09
CA ALA A 79 -13.72 -12.86 -11.23
C ALA A 79 -14.21 -11.70 -10.35
N PHE A 80 -15.51 -11.43 -10.42
CA PHE A 80 -16.23 -10.60 -9.46
C PHE A 80 -17.40 -11.44 -8.93
N THR A 81 -17.41 -11.68 -7.61
CA THR A 81 -18.50 -12.41 -6.96
C THR A 81 -19.37 -11.44 -6.18
N SER A 82 -20.69 -11.55 -6.36
CA SER A 82 -21.69 -10.86 -5.57
C SER A 82 -22.62 -11.91 -4.96
N PHE A 83 -23.07 -11.68 -3.72
CA PHE A 83 -24.05 -12.53 -3.01
C PHE A 83 -25.39 -11.80 -2.90
N PRO A 84 -26.21 -11.77 -3.98
CA PRO A 84 -27.49 -11.06 -3.97
C PRO A 84 -28.61 -11.83 -3.26
N ASP A 85 -28.36 -13.04 -2.78
CA ASP A 85 -29.36 -13.95 -2.24
C ASP A 85 -29.79 -13.66 -0.80
N GLY A 86 -29.15 -12.71 -0.12
CA GLY A 86 -29.65 -12.09 1.12
C GLY A 86 -29.91 -13.04 2.28
N LYS A 87 -29.27 -14.22 2.28
CA LYS A 87 -29.29 -15.18 3.39
C LYS A 87 -28.15 -14.94 4.36
#